data_AF-A0A0Q7ISC2-F1
#
_entry.id   AF-A0A0Q7ISC2-F1
#
_cell.length_a   1.000
_cell.length_b   1.000
_cell.length_c   1.000
_cell.angle_alpha   90.00
_cell.angle_beta   90.00
_cell.angle_gamma   90.00
#
_symmetry.space_group_name_H-M   'P 1'
#
loop_
_entity.id
_entity.type
_entity.pdbx_description
1 polymer ?
#
loop_
_entity_poly.entity_id
_entity_poly.type
_entity_poly.pdbx_seq_one_letter_code
_entity_poly.pdbx_strand_id
1 'polypeptide(L)'
;MSKLKKSCLLLVATSLIVISACSGKSGEKPVTTGSKDTAASDAGFTKGKYDPPIEISTVVMFAPPKKYVKGDTKENNVHDRWMLETLGIKHKDTWYPAGGDQYKQKLQLAIASGEKLPDFVFVPTDPVLTNQLIDSGQFVAIDALFEKYANKTWKDHTVQHPELWYPFTRNGKKYNLPILEYTDNDDTMLWLREDWMEKLNLTAPKTIADLENVMDKFKNQNPDGLAAKDVYPLAISLKNNTNTWMGGLDWLFGAYGSVEEQWNKDANGNLEYGSINPGAKKALAKLQEWMNKGYIHPDAALWDEGKSAEIWTKGNAGVLPGANWVPDWPAPDLIKNVKNSKYKAYPVPAGPDGLAGTKWQNSGVNSSFMINKDAKHPEAIFLYYNYMLDNLANPPIGSKFENGFAQGYDWDIVDGKPTSDKDKIKDFSNDFTFITGPARIPDLYMKTLVKLADGKKPETPYEKQIADFRKPENWYAAKVVMSQMDIRKQNYFTGAATPTMISKWNLLRQSEMETFNKIIYGKLPVNAFDEFVASWKANGGDQTTKEVNEWYTSVTKK
;
A
#
# COMPACT_ATOMS: atom_id res chain seq x y z
N MET A 1 5.71 66.68 -15.01
CA MET A 1 6.95 66.75 -14.21
C MET A 1 8.11 66.40 -15.12
N SER A 2 8.85 67.38 -15.61
CA SER A 2 10.07 67.13 -16.40
C SER A 2 11.05 68.29 -16.22
N LYS A 3 12.12 68.04 -15.47
CA LYS A 3 13.38 68.80 -15.37
C LYS A 3 14.29 67.88 -14.51
N LEU A 4 15.58 67.68 -14.73
CA LEU A 4 16.55 68.06 -15.75
C LEU A 4 17.91 67.46 -15.29
N LYS A 5 18.90 67.43 -16.20
CA LYS A 5 20.37 67.40 -15.99
C LYS A 5 21.02 66.01 -15.85
N LYS A 6 21.88 65.61 -16.81
CA LYS A 6 23.32 66.02 -17.03
C LYS A 6 24.19 65.59 -15.84
N SER A 7 25.42 65.12 -15.92
CA SER A 7 26.45 64.82 -16.92
C SER A 7 27.70 64.54 -16.06
N CYS A 8 28.60 63.63 -16.44
CA CYS A 8 30.08 63.66 -16.26
C CYS A 8 30.62 62.24 -16.53
N LEU A 9 31.28 61.91 -17.65
CA LEU A 9 32.59 62.34 -18.17
C LEU A 9 33.76 62.12 -17.19
N LEU A 10 34.63 61.15 -17.50
CA LEU A 10 36.07 61.29 -17.83
C LEU A 10 36.65 59.87 -18.07
N LEU A 11 37.01 59.49 -19.30
CA LEU A 11 38.26 59.72 -20.05
C LEU A 11 39.46 58.81 -19.68
N VAL A 12 39.80 57.94 -20.66
CA VAL A 12 41.16 57.69 -21.23
C VAL A 12 42.14 56.84 -20.39
N ALA A 13 42.90 55.85 -20.86
CA ALA A 13 43.63 55.61 -22.12
C ALA A 13 43.94 54.09 -22.23
N THR A 14 43.70 53.42 -23.37
CA THR A 14 44.69 53.02 -24.41
C THR A 14 45.44 51.69 -24.19
N SER A 15 45.36 50.86 -25.24
CA SER A 15 46.40 49.94 -25.80
C SER A 15 46.79 48.61 -25.11
N LEU A 16 46.27 47.53 -25.71
CA LEU A 16 47.00 46.39 -26.30
C LEU A 16 48.41 46.06 -25.77
N ILE A 17 48.54 44.91 -25.09
CA ILE A 17 49.61 43.92 -25.32
C ILE A 17 49.02 42.52 -25.07
N VAL A 18 49.00 41.69 -26.11
CA VAL A 18 48.93 40.22 -26.01
C VAL A 18 50.37 39.73 -26.16
N ILE A 19 50.87 38.91 -25.22
CA ILE A 19 51.84 37.81 -25.41
C ILE A 19 51.91 37.01 -24.09
N SER A 20 52.19 35.72 -24.28
CA SER A 20 52.00 34.54 -23.46
C SER A 20 52.84 34.37 -22.18
N ALA A 21 52.32 33.46 -21.34
CA ALA A 21 53.00 32.48 -20.50
C ALA A 21 53.65 32.94 -19.18
N CYS A 22 53.05 32.52 -18.05
CA CYS A 22 53.64 31.46 -17.21
C CYS A 22 52.72 31.05 -16.05
N SER A 23 52.86 29.76 -15.72
CA SER A 23 52.29 28.98 -14.64
C SER A 23 52.22 29.64 -13.26
N GLY A 24 51.13 29.40 -12.52
CA GLY A 24 51.06 29.66 -11.08
C GLY A 24 49.74 29.18 -10.46
N LYS A 25 49.79 28.07 -9.73
CA LYS A 25 48.76 27.62 -8.80
C LYS A 25 48.34 28.76 -7.86
N SER A 26 47.05 29.02 -7.76
CA SER A 26 46.47 29.77 -6.65
C SER A 26 45.16 29.09 -6.25
N GLY A 27 45.22 28.41 -5.11
CA GLY A 27 44.16 27.58 -4.57
C GLY A 27 42.96 28.37 -4.10
N GLU A 28 41.78 27.86 -4.45
CA GLU A 28 40.58 28.06 -3.66
C GLU A 28 40.72 27.32 -2.34
N LYS A 29 40.54 28.04 -1.23
CA LYS A 29 40.40 27.44 0.10
C LYS A 29 39.09 26.64 0.13
N PRO A 30 39.11 25.36 0.55
CA PRO A 30 37.87 24.66 0.85
C PRO A 30 37.23 25.29 2.09
N VAL A 31 35.92 25.55 1.99
CA VAL A 31 35.07 25.82 3.15
C VAL A 31 35.01 24.54 3.99
N THR A 32 35.84 24.47 5.03
CA THR A 32 35.76 23.42 6.06
C THR A 32 34.68 23.77 7.07
N THR A 33 33.44 23.46 6.73
CA THR A 33 32.34 23.25 7.69
C THR A 33 31.58 22.01 7.24
N GLY A 34 31.95 20.84 7.78
CA GLY A 34 31.30 19.57 7.40
C GLY A 34 31.96 18.27 7.86
N SER A 35 33.12 18.29 8.55
CA SER A 35 33.80 17.03 8.90
C SER A 35 33.50 16.49 10.32
N LYS A 36 32.98 17.31 11.24
CA LYS A 36 32.69 16.87 12.62
C LYS A 36 31.29 16.27 12.78
N ASP A 37 30.29 16.86 12.14
CA ASP A 37 28.90 16.38 12.25
C ASP A 37 28.70 15.03 11.57
N THR A 38 29.32 14.81 10.40
CA THR A 38 29.29 13.51 9.70
C THR A 38 30.05 12.40 10.45
N ALA A 39 31.14 12.74 11.14
CA ALA A 39 31.90 11.77 11.93
C ALA A 39 31.16 11.38 13.23
N ALA A 40 30.45 12.32 13.85
CA ALA A 40 29.61 12.05 15.02
C ALA A 40 28.34 11.27 14.66
N SER A 41 27.72 11.56 13.52
CA SER A 41 26.55 10.83 13.00
C SER A 41 26.89 9.38 12.66
N ASP A 42 28.02 9.14 12.00
CA ASP A 42 28.55 7.79 11.74
C ASP A 42 28.89 7.02 13.03
N ALA A 43 29.40 7.72 14.05
CA ALA A 43 29.72 7.10 15.33
C ALA A 43 28.46 6.64 16.08
N GLY A 44 27.38 7.43 16.08
CA GLY A 44 26.09 7.05 16.70
C GLY A 44 25.46 5.84 16.03
N PHE A 45 25.43 5.82 14.69
CA PHE A 45 24.97 4.67 13.91
C PHE A 45 25.78 3.41 14.21
N THR A 46 27.12 3.49 14.16
CA THR A 46 28.02 2.34 14.37
C THR A 46 27.90 1.75 15.77
N LYS A 47 27.67 2.60 16.78
CA LYS A 47 27.44 2.16 18.17
C LYS A 47 26.04 1.60 18.40
N GLY A 48 25.12 1.78 17.46
CA GLY A 48 23.73 1.38 17.58
C GLY A 48 22.88 2.30 18.48
N LYS A 49 23.44 3.42 18.95
CA LYS A 49 22.78 4.37 19.84
C LYS A 49 23.44 5.75 19.77
N TYR A 50 22.63 6.80 19.72
CA TYR A 50 23.09 8.19 19.81
C TYR A 50 23.20 8.67 21.27
N ASP A 51 24.32 9.31 21.60
CA ASP A 51 24.56 9.95 22.90
C ASP A 51 25.42 11.23 22.69
N PRO A 52 24.87 12.43 22.94
CA PRO A 52 23.52 12.71 23.45
C PRO A 52 22.40 12.30 22.45
N PRO A 53 21.15 12.12 22.92
CA PRO A 53 20.04 11.79 22.04
C PRO A 53 19.81 12.83 20.94
N ILE A 54 19.39 12.37 19.76
CA ILE A 54 19.04 13.21 18.61
C ILE A 54 17.52 13.32 18.45
N GLU A 55 17.06 14.43 17.86
CA GLU A 55 15.67 14.61 17.44
C GLU A 55 15.55 14.38 15.94
N ILE A 56 14.55 13.59 15.53
CA ILE A 56 14.13 13.42 14.15
C ILE A 56 12.68 13.86 13.99
N SER A 57 12.34 14.37 12.83
CA SER A 57 10.97 14.80 12.51
C SER A 57 10.35 13.97 11.38
N THR A 58 9.06 13.69 11.50
CA THR A 58 8.28 13.00 10.46
C THR A 58 6.88 13.61 10.30
N VAL A 59 6.10 13.06 9.38
CA VAL A 59 4.64 13.26 9.36
C VAL A 59 3.94 11.98 9.79
N VAL A 60 2.88 12.09 10.59
CA VAL A 60 2.00 10.96 10.89
C VAL A 60 1.40 10.44 9.59
N MET A 61 1.63 9.16 9.31
CA MET A 61 0.96 8.45 8.22
C MET A 61 -0.57 8.58 8.40
N PHE A 62 -1.32 8.72 7.30
CA PHE A 62 -2.78 8.67 7.36
C PHE A 62 -3.22 7.26 7.80
N ALA A 63 -3.48 7.12 9.09
CA ALA A 63 -4.08 5.94 9.69
C ALA A 63 -5.32 6.40 10.48
N PRO A 64 -6.25 5.49 10.80
CA PRO A 64 -7.26 5.78 11.82
C PRO A 64 -6.57 6.37 13.06
N PRO A 65 -7.20 7.33 13.78
CA PRO A 65 -6.62 7.90 14.97
C PRO A 65 -6.19 6.80 15.94
N LYS A 66 -4.88 6.72 16.22
CA LYS A 66 -4.29 5.76 17.15
C LYS A 66 -4.97 5.88 18.51
N LYS A 67 -5.42 4.76 19.06
CA LYS A 67 -5.97 4.69 20.41
C LYS A 67 -4.85 4.38 21.39
N TYR A 68 -4.17 5.44 21.81
CA TYR A 68 -3.17 5.34 22.87
C TYR A 68 -3.84 4.91 24.18
N VAL A 69 -3.15 4.05 24.92
CA VAL A 69 -3.58 3.51 26.21
C VAL A 69 -2.65 4.01 27.32
N LYS A 70 -3.04 3.83 28.59
CA LYS A 70 -2.16 4.11 29.75
C LYS A 70 -1.65 5.55 29.85
N GLY A 71 -2.40 6.51 29.30
CA GLY A 71 -2.01 7.92 29.27
C GLY A 71 -0.94 8.25 28.23
N ASP A 72 -0.59 7.31 27.36
CA ASP A 72 0.35 7.53 26.27
C ASP A 72 -0.16 8.61 25.30
N THR A 73 0.80 9.26 24.65
CA THR A 73 0.55 10.23 23.59
C THR A 73 1.34 9.86 22.36
N LYS A 74 1.03 10.50 21.23
CA LYS A 74 1.72 10.31 19.95
C LYS A 74 3.24 10.50 19.94
N GLU A 75 3.76 11.29 20.89
CA GLU A 75 5.20 11.61 21.01
C GLU A 75 5.77 11.19 22.39
N ASN A 76 4.98 10.43 23.15
CA ASN A 76 5.38 9.80 24.39
C ASN A 76 4.51 8.58 24.63
N ASN A 77 4.72 7.56 23.80
CA ASN A 77 4.18 6.22 23.99
C ASN A 77 5.29 5.21 24.29
N VAL A 78 4.91 3.95 24.51
CA VAL A 78 5.86 2.88 24.84
C VAL A 78 6.96 2.70 23.80
N HIS A 79 6.66 2.91 22.52
CA HIS A 79 7.62 2.84 21.43
C HIS A 79 8.60 4.00 21.45
N ASP A 80 8.12 5.21 21.76
CA ASP A 80 8.95 6.41 21.79
C ASP A 80 9.96 6.35 22.94
N ARG A 81 9.51 5.88 24.10
CA ARG A 81 10.38 5.63 25.25
C ARG A 81 11.42 4.56 24.91
N TRP A 82 11.01 3.45 24.30
CA TRP A 82 11.92 2.41 23.84
C TRP A 82 12.95 2.94 22.82
N MET A 83 12.53 3.76 21.86
CA MET A 83 13.36 4.34 20.81
C MET A 83 14.39 5.31 21.41
N LEU A 84 13.99 6.12 22.38
CA LEU A 84 14.90 7.00 23.12
C LEU A 84 15.92 6.21 23.94
N GLU A 85 15.47 5.21 24.70
CA GLU A 85 16.33 4.43 25.60
C GLU A 85 17.29 3.52 24.83
N THR A 86 16.82 2.87 23.76
CA THR A 86 17.57 1.88 22.99
C THR A 86 18.45 2.54 21.95
N LEU A 87 17.92 3.52 21.20
CA LEU A 87 18.60 4.10 20.04
C LEU A 87 19.08 5.53 20.27
N GLY A 88 18.64 6.21 21.34
CA GLY A 88 18.95 7.62 21.54
C GLY A 88 18.24 8.53 20.53
N ILE A 89 17.08 8.09 20.03
CA ILE A 89 16.30 8.82 19.02
C ILE A 89 15.00 9.29 19.66
N LYS A 90 14.69 10.58 19.50
CA LYS A 90 13.39 11.16 19.85
C LYS A 90 12.69 11.57 18.55
N HIS A 91 11.45 11.13 18.32
CA HIS A 91 10.69 11.60 17.17
C HIS A 91 9.79 12.78 17.53
N LYS A 92 9.43 13.52 16.49
CA LYS A 92 8.47 14.61 16.55
C LYS A 92 7.63 14.64 15.27
N ASP A 93 6.33 14.68 15.41
CA ASP A 93 5.44 14.76 14.27
C ASP A 93 5.15 16.22 13.92
N THR A 94 5.25 16.57 12.64
CA THR A 94 4.99 17.96 12.20
C THR A 94 3.52 18.18 11.83
N TRP A 95 2.85 17.18 11.25
CA TRP A 95 1.44 17.26 10.84
C TRP A 95 0.61 16.06 11.30
N TYR A 96 -0.70 16.28 11.41
CA TYR A 96 -1.71 15.28 11.79
C TYR A 96 -2.89 15.33 10.82
N PRO A 97 -2.77 14.74 9.63
CA PRO A 97 -3.87 14.68 8.68
C PRO A 97 -5.01 13.80 9.24
N ALA A 98 -6.25 14.16 8.96
CA ALA A 98 -7.45 13.38 9.28
C ALA A 98 -7.65 12.18 8.33
N GLY A 99 -6.94 12.13 7.19
CA GLY A 99 -7.01 11.07 6.20
C GLY A 99 -6.07 11.29 5.01
N GLY A 100 -6.02 10.32 4.09
CA GLY A 100 -5.08 10.30 2.96
C GLY A 100 -5.20 11.50 2.03
N ASP A 101 -6.42 11.94 1.71
CA ASP A 101 -6.64 13.10 0.84
C ASP A 101 -6.12 14.39 1.47
N GLN A 102 -6.40 14.61 2.75
CA GLN A 102 -5.90 15.79 3.46
C GLN A 102 -4.37 15.75 3.59
N TYR A 103 -3.80 14.56 3.81
CA TYR A 103 -2.35 14.36 3.81
C TYR A 103 -1.73 14.80 2.48
N LYS A 104 -2.25 14.28 1.37
CA LYS A 104 -1.78 14.60 0.00
C LYS A 104 -1.90 16.09 -0.30
N GLN A 105 -3.05 16.70 -0.03
CA GLN A 105 -3.28 18.14 -0.27
C GLN A 105 -2.31 19.00 0.55
N LYS A 106 -2.10 18.66 1.82
CA LYS A 106 -1.17 19.41 2.69
C LYS A 106 0.27 19.29 2.21
N LEU A 107 0.70 18.09 1.81
CA LEU A 107 2.04 17.86 1.28
C LEU A 107 2.26 18.63 -0.03
N GLN A 108 1.29 18.61 -0.96
CA GLN A 108 1.35 19.39 -2.20
C GLN A 108 1.42 20.90 -1.94
N LEU A 109 0.64 21.40 -0.98
CA LEU A 109 0.69 22.81 -0.58
C LEU A 109 2.06 23.18 0.01
N ALA A 110 2.61 22.34 0.89
CA ALA A 110 3.92 22.58 1.49
C ALA A 110 5.05 22.61 0.45
N ILE A 111 5.00 21.71 -0.55
CA ILE A 111 5.94 21.72 -1.67
C ILE A 111 5.79 23.02 -2.48
N ALA A 112 4.56 23.41 -2.83
CA ALA A 112 4.29 24.58 -3.65
C ALA A 112 4.64 25.91 -2.95
N SER A 113 4.47 25.98 -1.62
CA SER A 113 4.79 27.16 -0.81
C SER A 113 6.27 27.24 -0.40
N GLY A 114 7.05 26.17 -0.60
CA GLY A 114 8.41 26.06 -0.10
C GLY A 114 8.48 25.96 1.42
N GLU A 115 7.41 25.48 2.08
CA GLU A 115 7.41 25.21 3.52
C GLU A 115 8.47 24.16 3.86
N LYS A 116 9.10 24.32 5.03
CA LYS A 116 10.07 23.35 5.53
C LYS A 116 9.35 22.02 5.84
N LEU A 117 9.69 20.98 5.09
CA LEU A 117 9.25 19.61 5.35
C LEU A 117 10.04 18.97 6.51
N PRO A 118 9.48 17.94 7.19
CA PRO A 118 10.22 17.17 8.20
C PRO A 118 11.40 16.38 7.59
N ASP A 119 12.24 15.80 8.45
CA ASP A 119 13.42 15.03 8.06
C ASP A 119 13.04 13.80 7.21
N PHE A 120 11.97 13.11 7.61
CA PHE A 120 11.44 11.93 6.91
C PHE A 120 9.99 12.18 6.49
N VAL A 121 9.69 11.95 5.22
CA VAL A 121 8.34 12.14 4.66
C VAL A 121 7.84 10.80 4.15
N PHE A 122 6.73 10.32 4.72
CA PHE A 122 6.02 9.16 4.23
C PHE A 122 5.52 9.41 2.80
N VAL A 123 5.63 8.45 1.90
CA VAL A 123 5.12 8.56 0.54
C VAL A 123 4.22 7.35 0.27
N PRO A 124 2.90 7.56 0.15
CA PRO A 124 2.01 6.49 -0.29
C PRO A 124 2.33 6.11 -1.74
N THR A 125 1.80 4.97 -2.17
CA THR A 125 1.96 4.48 -3.55
C THR A 125 1.09 5.29 -4.53
N ASP A 126 1.44 6.58 -4.70
CA ASP A 126 0.86 7.52 -5.65
C ASP A 126 2.00 8.03 -6.57
N PRO A 127 2.06 7.54 -7.83
CA PRO A 127 3.11 7.92 -8.76
C PRO A 127 3.15 9.43 -9.05
N VAL A 128 2.01 10.12 -9.07
CA VAL A 128 1.96 11.56 -9.37
C VAL A 128 2.55 12.36 -8.22
N LEU A 129 2.12 12.09 -6.99
CA LEU A 129 2.65 12.73 -5.79
C LEU A 129 4.14 12.46 -5.62
N THR A 130 4.56 11.22 -5.85
CA THR A 130 5.97 10.82 -5.82
C THR A 130 6.81 11.66 -6.78
N ASN A 131 6.37 11.81 -8.03
CA ASN A 131 7.11 12.63 -9.00
C ASN A 131 7.16 14.11 -8.59
N GLN A 132 6.06 14.68 -8.09
CA GLN A 132 6.04 16.05 -7.57
C GLN A 132 7.03 16.25 -6.43
N LEU A 133 7.14 15.27 -5.52
CA LEU A 133 8.11 15.30 -4.43
C LEU A 133 9.54 15.24 -4.95
N ILE A 134 9.87 14.32 -5.87
CA ILE A 134 11.21 14.23 -6.47
C ILE A 134 11.58 15.54 -7.18
N ASP A 135 10.68 16.04 -8.04
CA ASP A 135 10.91 17.23 -8.87
C ASP A 135 10.96 18.52 -8.02
N SER A 136 10.46 18.52 -6.78
CA SER A 136 10.60 19.66 -5.85
C SER A 136 12.05 19.98 -5.47
N GLY A 137 12.97 19.01 -5.63
CA GLY A 137 14.36 19.14 -5.22
C GLY A 137 14.58 19.17 -3.70
N GLN A 138 13.56 18.90 -2.88
CA GLN A 138 13.66 18.91 -1.42
C GLN A 138 14.20 17.60 -0.81
N PHE A 139 14.36 16.54 -1.62
CA PHE A 139 14.74 15.21 -1.14
C PHE A 139 16.06 14.73 -1.75
N VAL A 140 16.83 13.97 -0.96
CA VAL A 140 18.10 13.40 -1.40
C VAL A 140 17.91 12.03 -2.05
N ALA A 141 18.79 11.72 -3.01
CA ALA A 141 18.95 10.35 -3.49
C ALA A 141 19.53 9.48 -2.37
N ILE A 142 18.95 8.31 -2.16
CA ILE A 142 19.29 7.42 -1.05
C ILE A 142 20.33 6.36 -1.41
N ASP A 143 20.77 6.26 -2.66
CA ASP A 143 21.63 5.16 -3.13
C ASP A 143 22.85 4.91 -2.23
N ALA A 144 23.60 5.97 -1.91
CA ALA A 144 24.79 5.88 -1.05
C ALA A 144 24.44 5.60 0.42
N LEU A 145 23.33 6.16 0.92
CA LEU A 145 22.85 5.92 2.29
C LEU A 145 22.39 4.47 2.45
N PHE A 146 21.63 3.97 1.48
CA PHE A 146 21.13 2.60 1.46
C PHE A 146 22.27 1.59 1.38
N GLU A 147 23.24 1.81 0.49
CA GLU A 147 24.40 0.92 0.39
C GLU A 147 25.24 0.94 1.68
N LYS A 148 25.40 2.10 2.32
CA LYS A 148 26.21 2.21 3.53
C LYS A 148 25.51 1.65 4.78
N TYR A 149 24.21 1.90 4.94
CA TYR A 149 23.52 1.71 6.21
C TYR A 149 22.46 0.62 6.21
N ALA A 150 21.89 0.18 5.08
CA ALA A 150 20.84 -0.85 5.10
C ALA A 150 21.41 -2.24 5.47
N ASN A 151 20.67 -3.00 6.28
CA ASN A 151 21.06 -4.37 6.64
C ASN A 151 20.85 -5.38 5.49
N LYS A 152 21.29 -6.62 5.72
CA LYS A 152 21.22 -7.71 4.74
C LYS A 152 19.79 -8.03 4.34
N THR A 153 18.86 -8.13 5.29
CA THR A 153 17.44 -8.43 5.03
C THR A 153 16.84 -7.46 4.02
N TRP A 154 17.11 -6.17 4.22
CA TRP A 154 16.61 -5.13 3.32
C TRP A 154 17.27 -5.17 1.95
N LYS A 155 18.60 -5.29 1.91
CA LYS A 155 19.36 -5.37 0.65
C LYS A 155 18.95 -6.58 -0.19
N ASP A 156 18.90 -7.77 0.42
CA ASP A 156 18.52 -9.01 -0.26
C ASP A 156 17.13 -8.92 -0.89
N HIS A 157 16.16 -8.38 -0.14
CA HIS A 157 14.79 -8.18 -0.66
C HIS A 157 14.80 -7.29 -1.91
N THR A 158 15.58 -6.21 -1.89
CA THR A 158 15.65 -5.27 -3.02
C THR A 158 16.38 -5.80 -4.24
N VAL A 159 17.24 -6.81 -4.07
CA VAL A 159 17.87 -7.56 -5.17
C VAL A 159 16.90 -8.56 -5.77
N GLN A 160 16.08 -9.21 -4.95
CA GLN A 160 15.06 -10.17 -5.39
C GLN A 160 13.88 -9.46 -6.09
N HIS A 161 13.57 -8.24 -5.67
CA HIS A 161 12.43 -7.46 -6.15
C HIS A 161 12.87 -6.08 -6.68
N PRO A 162 13.65 -6.00 -7.77
CA PRO A 162 14.15 -4.73 -8.30
C PRO A 162 13.02 -3.76 -8.71
N GLU A 163 11.82 -4.28 -9.00
CA GLU A 163 10.64 -3.51 -9.34
C GLU A 163 10.14 -2.57 -8.25
N LEU A 164 10.54 -2.81 -7.00
CA LEU A 164 10.23 -1.92 -5.89
C LEU A 164 10.85 -0.53 -6.04
N TRP A 165 11.93 -0.41 -6.82
CA TRP A 165 12.62 0.87 -7.04
C TRP A 165 11.99 1.69 -8.15
N TYR A 166 11.22 1.05 -9.04
CA TYR A 166 10.73 1.69 -10.26
C TYR A 166 9.85 2.93 -10.03
N PRO A 167 8.95 2.98 -9.02
CA PRO A 167 8.13 4.17 -8.79
C PRO A 167 8.97 5.37 -8.32
N PHE A 168 10.15 5.11 -7.75
CA PHE A 168 10.94 6.06 -6.97
C PHE A 168 12.29 6.39 -7.61
N THR A 169 12.51 5.95 -8.85
CA THR A 169 13.76 6.17 -9.58
C THR A 169 13.62 7.31 -10.56
N ARG A 170 14.51 8.30 -10.47
CA ARG A 170 14.59 9.44 -11.40
C ARG A 170 16.03 9.63 -11.85
N ASN A 171 16.26 9.68 -13.16
CA ASN A 171 17.60 9.83 -13.74
C ASN A 171 18.63 8.83 -13.17
N GLY A 172 18.20 7.58 -12.94
CA GLY A 172 19.03 6.50 -12.39
C GLY A 172 19.30 6.58 -10.88
N LYS A 173 18.75 7.56 -10.16
CA LYS A 173 18.88 7.71 -8.71
C LYS A 173 17.59 7.31 -8.00
N LYS A 174 17.71 6.66 -6.84
CA LYS A 174 16.58 6.22 -6.01
C LYS A 174 16.30 7.28 -4.95
N TYR A 175 15.05 7.73 -4.85
CA TYR A 175 14.69 8.81 -3.92
C TYR A 175 13.87 8.36 -2.71
N ASN A 176 13.41 7.11 -2.71
CA ASN A 176 12.58 6.60 -1.62
C ASN A 176 13.15 5.32 -1.01
N LEU A 177 13.05 5.24 0.31
CA LEU A 177 13.42 4.13 1.15
C LEU A 177 12.20 3.20 1.34
N PRO A 178 12.21 1.97 0.79
CA PRO A 178 11.03 1.12 0.73
C PRO A 178 10.72 0.48 2.10
N ILE A 179 9.48 0.56 2.54
CA ILE A 179 9.01 -0.10 3.77
C ILE A 179 8.55 -1.51 3.38
N LEU A 180 9.24 -2.52 3.91
CA LEU A 180 8.91 -3.91 3.66
C LEU A 180 7.52 -4.26 4.23
N GLU A 181 6.79 -5.05 3.47
CA GLU A 181 5.42 -5.50 3.70
C GLU A 181 5.32 -7.00 3.40
N TYR A 182 4.35 -7.68 4.02
CA TYR A 182 4.01 -9.06 3.68
C TYR A 182 3.60 -9.20 2.22
N THR A 183 4.24 -10.11 1.50
CA THR A 183 3.80 -10.54 0.17
C THR A 183 2.51 -11.35 0.28
N ASP A 184 1.68 -11.33 -0.76
CA ASP A 184 0.46 -12.13 -0.92
C ASP A 184 -0.65 -11.84 0.11
N ASN A 185 -0.45 -10.83 0.97
CA ASN A 185 -1.37 -10.49 2.04
C ASN A 185 -2.68 -9.85 1.55
N ASP A 186 -2.67 -9.25 0.36
CA ASP A 186 -3.81 -8.48 -0.19
C ASP A 186 -4.50 -9.20 -1.35
N ASP A 187 -4.19 -10.48 -1.55
CA ASP A 187 -4.77 -11.32 -2.59
C ASP A 187 -6.26 -11.54 -2.36
N THR A 188 -7.05 -11.26 -3.39
CA THR A 188 -8.50 -11.39 -3.32
C THR A 188 -8.93 -12.85 -3.24
N MET A 189 -9.79 -13.14 -2.28
CA MET A 189 -10.61 -14.35 -2.18
C MET A 189 -12.05 -13.95 -1.88
N LEU A 190 -12.98 -14.90 -1.95
CA LEU A 190 -14.38 -14.65 -1.61
C LEU A 190 -14.70 -15.21 -0.23
N TRP A 191 -15.09 -14.33 0.69
CA TRP A 191 -15.57 -14.71 2.02
C TRP A 191 -17.09 -14.85 1.98
N LEU A 192 -17.57 -16.09 2.12
CA LEU A 192 -19.00 -16.40 2.09
C LEU A 192 -19.54 -16.60 3.49
N ARG A 193 -20.81 -16.26 3.71
CA ARG A 193 -21.62 -16.66 4.87
C ARG A 193 -21.80 -18.18 4.84
N GLU A 194 -20.92 -18.89 5.53
CA GLU A 194 -20.90 -20.36 5.57
C GLU A 194 -22.18 -20.91 6.22
N ASP A 195 -22.74 -20.19 7.20
CA ASP A 195 -24.00 -20.58 7.81
C ASP A 195 -25.19 -20.51 6.82
N TRP A 196 -25.14 -19.59 5.84
CA TRP A 196 -26.12 -19.57 4.75
C TRP A 196 -25.89 -20.71 3.77
N MET A 197 -24.63 -21.01 3.44
CA MET A 197 -24.27 -22.17 2.61
C MET A 197 -24.77 -23.48 3.23
N GLU A 198 -24.57 -23.68 4.54
CA GLU A 198 -25.02 -24.86 5.30
C GLU A 198 -26.55 -24.97 5.30
N LYS A 199 -27.28 -23.91 5.68
CA LYS A 199 -28.76 -23.91 5.73
C LYS A 199 -29.41 -24.24 4.38
N LEU A 200 -28.77 -23.81 3.29
CA LEU A 200 -29.28 -23.95 1.92
C LEU A 200 -28.68 -25.17 1.19
N ASN A 201 -27.86 -25.98 1.87
CA ASN A 201 -27.15 -27.13 1.30
C ASN A 201 -26.36 -26.79 0.03
N LEU A 202 -25.60 -25.71 0.07
CA LEU A 202 -24.80 -25.22 -1.06
C LEU A 202 -23.35 -25.67 -0.95
N THR A 203 -22.72 -25.85 -2.11
CA THR A 203 -21.31 -26.19 -2.23
C THR A 203 -20.49 -24.99 -2.67
N ALA A 204 -19.17 -25.04 -2.44
CA ALA A 204 -18.22 -24.04 -2.92
C ALA A 204 -18.42 -23.70 -4.40
N PRO A 205 -18.58 -22.41 -4.77
CA PRO A 205 -18.74 -22.02 -6.16
C PRO A 205 -17.41 -22.18 -6.92
N LYS A 206 -17.43 -22.87 -8.06
CA LYS A 206 -16.24 -23.06 -8.92
C LYS A 206 -16.25 -22.16 -10.14
N THR A 207 -17.44 -21.76 -10.59
CA THR A 207 -17.66 -20.91 -11.75
C THR A 207 -18.50 -19.68 -11.41
N ILE A 208 -18.45 -18.65 -12.24
CA ILE A 208 -19.29 -17.45 -12.09
C ILE A 208 -20.78 -17.82 -12.10
N ALA A 209 -21.17 -18.85 -12.85
CA ALA A 209 -22.53 -19.39 -12.84
C ALA A 209 -22.90 -20.04 -11.50
N ASP A 210 -21.98 -20.79 -10.87
CA ASP A 210 -22.20 -21.35 -9.54
C ASP A 210 -22.37 -20.25 -8.50
N LEU A 211 -21.50 -19.23 -8.53
CA LEU A 211 -21.57 -18.09 -7.63
C LEU A 211 -22.89 -17.32 -7.81
N GLU A 212 -23.34 -17.12 -9.05
CA GLU A 212 -24.62 -16.48 -9.33
C GLU A 212 -25.79 -17.28 -8.75
N ASN A 213 -25.78 -18.62 -8.86
CA ASN A 213 -26.79 -19.47 -8.24
C ASN A 213 -26.74 -19.42 -6.70
N VAL A 214 -25.55 -19.33 -6.10
CA VAL A 214 -25.40 -19.10 -4.65
C VAL A 214 -26.03 -17.76 -4.26
N MET A 215 -25.70 -16.68 -4.98
CA MET A 215 -26.23 -15.34 -4.72
C MET A 215 -27.74 -15.27 -4.93
N ASP A 216 -28.28 -15.96 -5.94
CA ASP A 216 -29.72 -16.06 -6.18
C ASP A 216 -30.43 -16.68 -4.98
N LYS A 217 -29.91 -17.80 -4.47
CA LYS A 217 -30.48 -18.46 -3.30
C LYS A 217 -30.35 -17.61 -2.04
N PHE A 218 -29.23 -16.91 -1.85
CA PHE A 218 -29.08 -15.95 -0.75
C PHE A 218 -30.15 -14.86 -0.81
N LYS A 219 -30.38 -14.28 -1.99
CA LYS A 219 -31.39 -13.21 -2.19
C LYS A 219 -32.81 -13.71 -1.96
N ASN A 220 -33.16 -14.83 -2.60
CA ASN A 220 -34.54 -15.26 -2.76
C ASN A 220 -35.01 -16.20 -1.64
N GLN A 221 -34.11 -16.99 -1.05
CA GLN A 221 -34.44 -17.88 0.07
C GLN A 221 -34.17 -17.25 1.42
N ASN A 222 -33.33 -16.20 1.48
CA ASN A 222 -33.14 -15.33 2.64
C ASN A 222 -33.09 -16.11 3.98
N PRO A 223 -32.04 -16.92 4.19
CA PRO A 223 -31.99 -17.91 5.28
C PRO A 223 -31.97 -17.32 6.70
N ASP A 224 -31.84 -16.00 6.82
CA ASP A 224 -31.92 -15.24 8.08
C ASP A 224 -33.22 -14.44 8.23
N GLY A 225 -34.14 -14.51 7.26
CA GLY A 225 -35.45 -13.86 7.34
C GLY A 225 -35.41 -12.33 7.40
N LEU A 226 -34.39 -11.71 6.79
CA LEU A 226 -34.24 -10.26 6.72
C LEU A 226 -35.39 -9.61 5.92
N ALA A 227 -35.62 -8.31 6.05
CA ALA A 227 -36.54 -7.65 5.13
C ALA A 227 -35.98 -7.70 3.70
N ALA A 228 -36.84 -7.83 2.67
CA ALA A 228 -36.39 -8.00 1.29
C ALA A 228 -35.45 -6.87 0.79
N LYS A 229 -35.65 -5.66 1.31
CA LYS A 229 -34.82 -4.47 1.04
C LYS A 229 -33.43 -4.52 1.66
N ASP A 230 -33.17 -5.48 2.55
CA ASP A 230 -31.97 -5.59 3.37
C ASP A 230 -31.08 -6.78 2.95
N VAL A 231 -31.45 -7.54 1.91
CA VAL A 231 -30.69 -8.70 1.42
C VAL A 231 -29.97 -8.35 0.12
N TYR A 232 -28.65 -8.19 0.17
CA TYR A 232 -27.80 -7.93 -1.01
C TYR A 232 -26.64 -8.93 -1.02
N PRO A 233 -26.75 -10.04 -1.75
CA PRO A 233 -25.76 -11.11 -1.77
C PRO A 233 -24.30 -10.67 -1.87
N LEU A 234 -23.99 -9.63 -2.64
CA LEU A 234 -22.62 -9.22 -2.94
C LEU A 234 -22.28 -7.86 -2.32
N ALA A 235 -21.28 -7.84 -1.42
CA ALA A 235 -20.71 -6.63 -0.86
C ALA A 235 -19.55 -6.11 -1.71
N ILE A 236 -19.75 -4.98 -2.40
CA ILE A 236 -18.72 -4.33 -3.22
C ILE A 236 -18.63 -2.84 -2.92
N SER A 237 -17.48 -2.25 -3.27
CA SER A 237 -17.23 -0.82 -3.24
C SER A 237 -16.99 -0.30 -4.67
N LEU A 238 -17.56 0.85 -5.01
CA LEU A 238 -17.48 1.46 -6.34
C LEU A 238 -17.16 2.96 -6.31
N LYS A 239 -17.05 3.56 -5.12
CA LYS A 239 -16.86 5.01 -4.94
C LYS A 239 -15.51 5.50 -5.46
N ASN A 240 -14.44 4.82 -5.05
CA ASN A 240 -13.08 5.25 -5.35
C ASN A 240 -12.62 4.63 -6.67
N ASN A 241 -12.70 3.30 -6.73
CA ASN A 241 -12.15 2.44 -7.77
C ASN A 241 -12.98 1.15 -7.87
N THR A 242 -12.81 0.39 -8.95
CA THR A 242 -13.38 -0.97 -9.08
C THR A 242 -12.43 -2.06 -8.60
N ASN A 243 -11.12 -1.81 -8.70
CA ASN A 243 -10.06 -2.65 -8.17
C ASN A 243 -9.54 -2.06 -6.84
N THR A 244 -9.91 -2.65 -5.71
CA THR A 244 -9.55 -2.13 -4.38
C THR A 244 -9.35 -3.25 -3.34
N TRP A 245 -8.94 -2.91 -2.12
CA TRP A 245 -8.51 -3.82 -1.06
C TRP A 245 -9.65 -4.56 -0.33
N MET A 246 -10.89 -4.09 -0.43
CA MET A 246 -12.08 -4.78 0.10
C MET A 246 -13.31 -4.48 -0.76
N GLY A 247 -14.10 -5.50 -1.06
CA GLY A 247 -15.23 -5.37 -1.97
C GLY A 247 -14.81 -5.03 -3.40
N GLY A 248 -13.57 -5.33 -3.78
CA GLY A 248 -13.05 -5.14 -5.13
C GLY A 248 -13.62 -6.13 -6.14
N LEU A 249 -13.45 -5.80 -7.42
CA LEU A 249 -13.98 -6.55 -8.56
C LEU A 249 -12.92 -7.24 -9.42
N ASP A 250 -11.65 -7.17 -9.02
CA ASP A 250 -10.50 -7.71 -9.76
C ASP A 250 -10.69 -9.19 -10.16
N TRP A 251 -11.30 -9.96 -9.26
CA TRP A 251 -11.62 -11.37 -9.46
C TRP A 251 -12.63 -11.62 -10.59
N LEU A 252 -13.61 -10.72 -10.75
CA LEU A 252 -14.66 -10.84 -11.76
C LEU A 252 -14.12 -10.46 -13.14
N PHE A 253 -13.35 -9.36 -13.24
CA PHE A 253 -12.69 -8.99 -14.49
C PHE A 253 -11.64 -10.04 -14.88
N GLY A 254 -10.88 -10.54 -13.90
CA GLY A 254 -9.92 -11.64 -14.08
C GLY A 254 -10.57 -12.90 -14.66
N ALA A 255 -11.81 -13.22 -14.24
CA ALA A 255 -12.60 -14.30 -14.82
C ALA A 255 -12.95 -14.11 -16.33
N TYR A 256 -12.78 -12.91 -16.86
CA TYR A 256 -12.95 -12.58 -18.29
C TYR A 256 -11.65 -12.20 -19.01
N GLY A 257 -10.48 -12.33 -18.36
CA GLY A 257 -9.17 -12.38 -19.01
C GLY A 257 -8.09 -11.42 -18.48
N SER A 258 -8.48 -10.24 -17.98
CA SER A 258 -7.56 -9.21 -17.48
C SER A 258 -8.12 -8.55 -16.23
N VAL A 259 -7.25 -7.97 -15.40
CA VAL A 259 -7.66 -7.20 -14.21
C VAL A 259 -7.73 -5.72 -14.57
N GLU A 260 -8.85 -5.10 -14.28
CA GLU A 260 -9.12 -3.69 -14.46
C GLU A 260 -8.18 -2.80 -13.62
N GLU A 261 -7.95 -1.58 -14.12
CA GLU A 261 -7.11 -0.56 -13.49
C GLU A 261 -5.61 -0.94 -13.35
N GLN A 262 -5.20 -2.03 -13.97
CA GLN A 262 -3.82 -2.54 -13.95
C GLN A 262 -3.24 -2.69 -15.35
N TRP A 263 -1.91 -2.67 -15.44
CA TRP A 263 -1.17 -2.99 -16.66
C TRP A 263 -0.73 -4.45 -16.60
N ASN A 264 -1.49 -5.33 -17.25
CA ASN A 264 -1.15 -6.76 -17.36
C ASN A 264 -0.49 -7.05 -18.72
N LYS A 265 0.13 -8.22 -18.86
CA LYS A 265 0.67 -8.67 -20.14
C LYS A 265 -0.46 -9.14 -21.08
N ASP A 266 -0.38 -8.70 -22.33
CA ASP A 266 -1.13 -9.27 -23.44
C ASP A 266 -0.50 -10.60 -23.91
N ALA A 267 -1.11 -11.25 -24.90
CA ALA A 267 -0.62 -12.50 -25.47
C ALA A 267 0.76 -12.40 -26.16
N ASN A 268 1.20 -11.18 -26.51
CA ASN A 268 2.49 -10.90 -27.14
C ASN A 268 3.56 -10.51 -26.10
N GLY A 269 3.20 -10.40 -24.82
CA GLY A 269 4.07 -9.95 -23.75
C GLY A 269 4.20 -8.44 -23.60
N ASN A 270 3.43 -7.64 -24.37
CA ASN A 270 3.33 -6.20 -24.18
C ASN A 270 2.38 -5.88 -23.03
N LEU A 271 2.49 -4.70 -22.44
CA LEU A 271 1.56 -4.25 -21.40
C LEU A 271 0.30 -3.64 -22.02
N GLU A 272 -0.85 -4.13 -21.60
CA GLU A 272 -2.18 -3.59 -21.90
C GLU A 272 -2.84 -3.12 -20.60
N TYR A 273 -3.56 -2.00 -20.66
CA TYR A 273 -4.36 -1.51 -19.54
C TYR A 273 -5.67 -2.28 -19.46
N GLY A 274 -5.88 -3.04 -18.38
CA GLY A 274 -6.95 -4.03 -18.31
C GLY A 274 -8.37 -3.47 -18.39
N SER A 275 -8.59 -2.20 -18.04
CA SER A 275 -9.92 -1.58 -18.16
C SER A 275 -10.39 -1.39 -19.60
N ILE A 276 -9.48 -1.44 -20.59
CA ILE A 276 -9.84 -1.39 -22.01
C ILE A 276 -9.79 -2.76 -22.71
N ASN A 277 -9.45 -3.81 -21.97
CA ASN A 277 -9.44 -5.17 -22.49
C ASN A 277 -10.90 -5.58 -22.85
N PRO A 278 -11.14 -6.31 -23.97
CA PRO A 278 -12.48 -6.74 -24.35
C PRO A 278 -13.24 -7.55 -23.28
N GLY A 279 -12.52 -8.25 -22.41
CA GLY A 279 -13.09 -8.98 -21.26
C GLY A 279 -13.81 -8.07 -20.26
N ALA A 280 -13.38 -6.82 -20.11
CA ALA A 280 -14.03 -5.84 -19.23
C ALA A 280 -15.49 -5.59 -19.60
N LYS A 281 -15.83 -5.60 -20.90
CA LYS A 281 -17.21 -5.50 -21.37
C LYS A 281 -18.11 -6.61 -20.83
N LYS A 282 -17.59 -7.85 -20.80
CA LYS A 282 -18.32 -9.02 -20.27
C LYS A 282 -18.52 -8.92 -18.76
N ALA A 283 -17.48 -8.47 -18.03
CA ALA A 283 -17.57 -8.22 -16.59
C ALA A 283 -18.62 -7.14 -16.27
N LEU A 284 -18.61 -6.02 -16.98
CA LEU A 284 -19.59 -4.94 -16.83
C LEU A 284 -21.02 -5.39 -17.16
N ALA A 285 -21.20 -6.23 -18.18
CA ALA A 285 -22.50 -6.82 -18.48
C ALA A 285 -23.02 -7.68 -17.32
N LYS A 286 -22.15 -8.50 -16.73
CA LYS A 286 -22.48 -9.34 -15.58
C LYS A 286 -22.80 -8.51 -14.34
N LEU A 287 -22.06 -7.41 -14.10
CA LEU A 287 -22.35 -6.47 -13.01
C LEU A 287 -23.67 -5.74 -13.21
N GLN A 288 -23.98 -5.29 -14.43
CA GLN A 288 -25.28 -4.69 -14.76
C GLN A 288 -26.43 -5.69 -14.50
N GLU A 289 -26.26 -6.95 -14.87
CA GLU A 289 -27.21 -8.01 -14.58
C GLU A 289 -27.40 -8.21 -13.06
N TRP A 290 -26.32 -8.30 -12.29
CA TRP A 290 -26.38 -8.45 -10.83
C TRP A 290 -26.96 -7.23 -10.11
N MET A 291 -26.73 -6.02 -10.62
CA MET A 291 -27.41 -4.81 -10.16
C MET A 291 -28.93 -4.90 -10.41
N ASN A 292 -29.35 -5.31 -11.62
CA ASN A 292 -30.76 -5.47 -11.95
C ASN A 292 -31.47 -6.58 -11.14
N LYS A 293 -30.75 -7.67 -10.82
CA LYS A 293 -31.23 -8.75 -9.94
C LYS A 293 -31.26 -8.34 -8.46
N GLY A 294 -30.75 -7.15 -8.12
CA GLY A 294 -30.69 -6.65 -6.74
C GLY A 294 -29.68 -7.42 -5.87
N TYR A 295 -28.64 -7.98 -6.48
CA TYR A 295 -27.54 -8.63 -5.76
C TYR A 295 -26.54 -7.62 -5.21
N ILE A 296 -26.43 -6.48 -5.89
CA ILE A 296 -25.61 -5.33 -5.51
C ILE A 296 -26.53 -4.24 -4.97
N HIS A 297 -26.10 -3.55 -3.92
CA HIS A 297 -26.87 -2.45 -3.34
C HIS A 297 -26.91 -1.22 -4.27
N PRO A 298 -28.05 -0.50 -4.41
CA PRO A 298 -28.16 0.68 -5.28
C PRO A 298 -27.21 1.81 -4.90
N ASP A 299 -26.82 1.94 -3.63
CA ASP A 299 -25.86 2.97 -3.20
C ASP A 299 -24.38 2.56 -3.33
N ALA A 300 -24.04 1.43 -3.96
CA ALA A 300 -22.65 0.95 -4.05
C ALA A 300 -21.67 1.97 -4.65
N ALA A 301 -22.10 2.81 -5.60
CA ALA A 301 -21.32 3.92 -6.16
C ALA A 301 -20.93 5.01 -5.14
N LEU A 302 -21.58 5.05 -3.98
CA LEU A 302 -21.27 5.98 -2.88
C LEU A 302 -20.44 5.31 -1.77
N TRP A 303 -20.15 4.02 -1.91
CA TRP A 303 -19.54 3.22 -0.86
C TRP A 303 -18.06 2.98 -1.13
N ASP A 304 -17.27 3.32 -0.13
CA ASP A 304 -15.88 2.89 -0.02
C ASP A 304 -15.80 1.47 0.55
N GLU A 305 -14.57 1.01 0.67
CA GLU A 305 -14.20 -0.31 1.15
C GLU A 305 -14.70 -0.60 2.57
N GLY A 306 -14.67 0.42 3.44
CA GLY A 306 -15.18 0.34 4.81
C GLY A 306 -16.69 0.15 4.84
N LYS A 307 -17.42 0.88 3.98
CA LYS A 307 -18.87 0.72 3.86
C LYS A 307 -19.25 -0.64 3.26
N SER A 308 -18.47 -1.15 2.31
CA SER A 308 -18.63 -2.52 1.77
C SER A 308 -18.44 -3.57 2.87
N ALA A 309 -17.43 -3.43 3.72
CA ALA A 309 -17.26 -4.29 4.90
C ALA A 309 -18.46 -4.21 5.86
N GLU A 310 -18.97 -3.00 6.12
CA GLU A 310 -20.09 -2.76 7.05
C GLU A 310 -21.38 -3.49 6.64
N ILE A 311 -21.71 -3.52 5.34
CA ILE A 311 -22.93 -4.22 4.90
C ILE A 311 -22.85 -5.72 5.13
N TRP A 312 -21.66 -6.31 4.97
CA TRP A 312 -21.44 -7.71 5.26
C TRP A 312 -21.51 -7.98 6.76
N THR A 313 -20.87 -7.14 7.59
CA THR A 313 -20.90 -7.32 9.06
C THR A 313 -22.25 -7.01 9.71
N LYS A 314 -23.12 -6.25 9.06
CA LYS A 314 -24.53 -6.11 9.48
C LYS A 314 -25.37 -7.36 9.19
N GLY A 315 -24.87 -8.28 8.39
CA GLY A 315 -25.58 -9.49 7.96
C GLY A 315 -26.39 -9.32 6.68
N ASN A 316 -26.33 -8.14 6.05
CA ASN A 316 -27.10 -7.83 4.85
C ASN A 316 -26.52 -8.44 3.58
N ALA A 317 -25.26 -8.91 3.61
CA ALA A 317 -24.59 -9.53 2.47
C ALA A 317 -24.05 -10.93 2.77
N GLY A 318 -24.01 -11.76 1.74
CA GLY A 318 -23.57 -13.16 1.80
C GLY A 318 -22.15 -13.39 1.31
N VAL A 319 -21.61 -12.49 0.48
CA VAL A 319 -20.31 -12.59 -0.18
C VAL A 319 -19.53 -11.28 0.04
N LEU A 320 -18.30 -11.39 0.53
CA LEU A 320 -17.36 -10.29 0.68
C LEU A 320 -16.05 -10.64 -0.05
N PRO A 321 -15.73 -10.01 -1.18
CA PRO A 321 -14.39 -10.02 -1.74
C PRO A 321 -13.42 -9.37 -0.75
N GLY A 322 -12.39 -10.08 -0.34
CA GLY A 322 -11.44 -9.58 0.66
C GLY A 322 -10.22 -10.47 0.80
N ALA A 323 -9.26 -10.01 1.59
CA ALA A 323 -7.96 -10.65 1.78
C ALA A 323 -7.95 -11.66 2.94
N ASN A 324 -6.81 -12.30 3.20
CA ASN A 324 -6.68 -13.37 4.21
C ASN A 324 -6.85 -12.88 5.67
N TRP A 325 -6.77 -11.57 5.91
CA TRP A 325 -6.89 -10.94 7.21
C TRP A 325 -8.33 -10.61 7.64
N VAL A 326 -9.35 -10.87 6.80
CA VAL A 326 -10.78 -10.68 7.12
C VAL A 326 -11.22 -11.23 8.50
N PRO A 327 -10.72 -12.39 8.98
CA PRO A 327 -11.04 -12.91 10.31
C PRO A 327 -10.64 -11.96 11.47
N ASP A 328 -9.62 -11.12 11.26
CA ASP A 328 -9.16 -10.14 12.24
C ASP A 328 -10.00 -8.86 12.22
N TRP A 329 -10.37 -8.46 11.01
CA TRP A 329 -11.31 -7.38 10.72
C TRP A 329 -11.77 -7.52 9.25
N PRO A 330 -13.07 -7.46 8.94
CA PRO A 330 -14.16 -7.01 9.81
C PRO A 330 -14.98 -8.16 10.45
N ALA A 331 -14.61 -9.43 10.26
CA ALA A 331 -15.41 -10.58 10.71
C ALA A 331 -15.83 -10.63 12.20
N PRO A 332 -15.05 -10.09 13.17
CA PRO A 332 -15.53 -10.00 14.54
C PRO A 332 -16.86 -9.24 14.69
N ASP A 333 -17.08 -8.20 13.89
CA ASP A 333 -18.33 -7.44 13.90
C ASP A 333 -19.49 -8.24 13.31
N LEU A 334 -19.25 -9.09 12.31
CA LEU A 334 -20.27 -10.03 11.81
C LEU A 334 -20.76 -10.96 12.92
N ILE A 335 -19.84 -11.62 13.63
CA ILE A 335 -20.17 -12.55 14.72
C ILE A 335 -20.94 -11.82 15.84
N LYS A 336 -20.52 -10.58 16.13
CA LYS A 336 -21.15 -9.75 17.15
C LYS A 336 -22.60 -9.40 16.79
N ASN A 337 -22.81 -8.92 15.56
CA ASN A 337 -24.09 -8.39 15.07
C ASN A 337 -25.07 -9.50 14.67
N VAL A 338 -24.57 -10.60 14.11
CA VAL A 338 -25.35 -11.75 13.64
C VAL A 338 -24.96 -12.99 14.43
N LYS A 339 -25.76 -13.32 15.45
CA LYS A 339 -25.48 -14.46 16.33
C LYS A 339 -25.44 -15.77 15.54
N ASN A 340 -24.48 -16.62 15.88
CA ASN A 340 -24.23 -17.92 15.24
C ASN A 340 -23.84 -17.85 13.76
N SER A 341 -23.54 -16.67 13.22
CA SER A 341 -22.99 -16.54 11.87
C SER A 341 -21.66 -17.29 11.77
N LYS A 342 -21.42 -17.85 10.59
CA LYS A 342 -20.16 -18.48 10.23
C LYS A 342 -19.71 -17.92 8.90
N TYR A 343 -18.41 -17.90 8.66
CA TYR A 343 -17.85 -17.45 7.41
C TYR A 343 -16.69 -18.32 6.99
N LYS A 344 -16.42 -18.35 5.69
CA LYS A 344 -15.33 -19.15 5.13
C LYS A 344 -14.81 -18.54 3.85
N ALA A 345 -13.49 -18.61 3.69
CA ALA A 345 -12.80 -18.23 2.48
C ALA A 345 -12.95 -19.30 1.38
N TYR A 346 -13.22 -18.84 0.16
CA TYR A 346 -13.28 -19.65 -1.04
C TYR A 346 -12.38 -19.05 -2.14
N PRO A 347 -11.76 -19.89 -2.97
CA PRO A 347 -11.11 -19.44 -4.19
C PRO A 347 -12.07 -18.63 -5.08
N VAL A 348 -11.53 -17.72 -5.88
CA VAL A 348 -12.32 -16.99 -6.86
C VAL A 348 -12.80 -17.95 -7.95
N PRO A 349 -14.07 -17.81 -8.40
CA PRO A 349 -14.63 -18.67 -9.42
C PRO A 349 -14.06 -18.37 -10.81
N ALA A 350 -13.96 -19.40 -11.66
CA ALA A 350 -13.61 -19.24 -13.06
C ALA A 350 -14.80 -18.70 -13.89
N GLY A 351 -14.49 -17.93 -14.91
CA GLY A 351 -15.44 -17.47 -15.92
C GLY A 351 -15.86 -18.58 -16.89
N PRO A 352 -16.77 -18.26 -17.83
CA PRO A 352 -17.33 -19.24 -18.76
C PRO A 352 -16.29 -19.89 -19.68
N ASP A 353 -15.19 -19.19 -19.96
CA ASP A 353 -14.10 -19.66 -20.81
C ASP A 353 -13.01 -20.42 -19.99
N GLY A 354 -13.28 -20.73 -18.72
CA GLY A 354 -12.34 -21.39 -17.79
C GLY A 354 -11.25 -20.47 -17.24
N LEU A 355 -11.24 -19.20 -17.61
CA LEU A 355 -10.30 -18.19 -17.13
C LEU A 355 -10.62 -17.78 -15.69
N ALA A 356 -9.60 -17.49 -14.90
CA ALA A 356 -9.70 -16.84 -13.61
C ALA A 356 -8.55 -15.86 -13.48
N GLY A 357 -8.71 -14.87 -12.60
CA GLY A 357 -7.62 -13.97 -12.28
C GLY A 357 -7.90 -13.17 -11.03
N THR A 358 -6.86 -12.73 -10.35
CA THR A 358 -6.93 -11.79 -9.24
C THR A 358 -5.83 -10.76 -9.41
N LYS A 359 -6.02 -9.58 -8.84
CA LYS A 359 -4.94 -8.60 -8.74
C LYS A 359 -3.79 -9.20 -7.94
N TRP A 360 -2.57 -8.81 -8.28
CA TRP A 360 -1.42 -9.13 -7.44
C TRP A 360 -0.32 -8.07 -7.57
N GLN A 361 0.29 -7.73 -6.44
CA GLN A 361 1.40 -6.79 -6.37
C GLN A 361 2.56 -7.43 -5.58
N ASN A 362 3.59 -7.82 -6.33
CA ASN A 362 4.66 -8.74 -5.89
C ASN A 362 5.73 -8.15 -4.98
N SER A 363 5.83 -6.83 -4.86
CA SER A 363 7.10 -6.25 -4.41
C SER A 363 7.35 -6.39 -2.91
N GLY A 364 6.39 -6.84 -2.10
CA GLY A 364 6.52 -6.87 -0.64
C GLY A 364 6.83 -5.47 -0.07
N VAL A 365 6.27 -4.43 -0.68
CA VAL A 365 6.45 -3.03 -0.31
C VAL A 365 5.11 -2.32 -0.44
N ASN A 366 4.62 -1.72 0.65
CA ASN A 366 3.33 -1.02 0.69
C ASN A 366 3.49 0.50 0.53
N SER A 367 4.65 1.02 0.92
CA SER A 367 4.91 2.45 1.01
C SER A 367 6.41 2.72 1.17
N SER A 368 6.79 3.99 1.24
CA SER A 368 8.20 4.37 1.32
C SER A 368 8.40 5.68 2.10
N PHE A 369 9.65 6.00 2.44
CA PHE A 369 10.04 7.31 2.96
C PHE A 369 10.96 8.04 2.00
N MET A 370 10.80 9.35 1.92
CA MET A 370 11.83 10.21 1.36
C MET A 370 12.58 10.93 2.48
N ILE A 371 13.88 11.14 2.27
CA ILE A 371 14.75 11.84 3.21
C ILE A 371 14.92 13.28 2.72
N ASN A 372 14.50 14.24 3.54
CA ASN A 372 14.67 15.65 3.24
C ASN A 372 16.17 15.99 3.18
N LYS A 373 16.57 16.79 2.19
CA LYS A 373 17.95 17.23 2.03
C LYS A 373 18.53 18.00 3.22
N ASP A 374 17.65 18.60 4.02
CA ASP A 374 18.01 19.38 5.21
C ASP A 374 18.02 18.53 6.50
N ALA A 375 17.77 17.22 6.39
CA ALA A 375 17.84 16.28 7.51
C ALA A 375 19.27 16.21 8.06
N LYS A 376 19.42 16.46 9.36
CA LYS A 376 20.74 16.46 10.03
C LYS A 376 21.29 15.05 10.27
N HIS A 377 20.39 14.08 10.41
CA HIS A 377 20.70 12.68 10.73
C HIS A 377 19.97 11.73 9.77
N PRO A 378 20.26 11.79 8.45
CA PRO A 378 19.58 10.96 7.46
C PRO A 378 19.79 9.46 7.70
N GLU A 379 20.87 9.07 8.38
CA GLU A 379 21.18 7.69 8.74
C GLU A 379 20.34 7.13 9.91
N ALA A 380 19.68 7.98 10.70
CA ALA A 380 18.94 7.57 11.90
C ALA A 380 17.75 6.64 11.58
N ILE A 381 17.08 6.85 10.43
CA ILE A 381 15.97 5.98 9.99
C ILE A 381 16.46 4.56 9.67
N PHE A 382 17.69 4.42 9.17
CA PHE A 382 18.29 3.11 8.92
C PHE A 382 18.62 2.39 10.23
N LEU A 383 19.15 3.10 11.23
CA LEU A 383 19.41 2.51 12.54
C LEU A 383 18.12 1.94 13.15
N TYR A 384 17.05 2.75 13.13
CA TYR A 384 15.73 2.33 13.59
C TYR A 384 15.22 1.10 12.83
N TYR A 385 15.16 1.17 11.50
CA TYR A 385 14.50 0.13 10.71
C TYR A 385 15.31 -1.18 10.67
N ASN A 386 16.65 -1.09 10.61
CA ASN A 386 17.52 -2.27 10.74
C ASN A 386 17.29 -2.97 12.07
N TYR A 387 17.28 -2.22 13.18
CA TYR A 387 17.06 -2.80 14.49
C TYR A 387 15.72 -3.56 14.53
N MET A 388 14.67 -2.96 13.99
CA MET A 388 13.34 -3.58 13.94
C MET A 388 13.32 -4.83 13.06
N LEU A 389 13.99 -4.82 11.90
CA LEU A 389 14.11 -6.02 11.05
C LEU A 389 14.92 -7.13 11.73
N ASP A 390 16.03 -6.79 12.38
CA ASP A 390 16.95 -7.77 12.98
C ASP A 390 16.43 -8.37 14.29
N ASN A 391 15.59 -7.64 15.03
CA ASN A 391 15.18 -8.03 16.39
C ASN A 391 13.68 -8.27 16.56
N LEU A 392 12.82 -7.60 15.79
CA LEU A 392 11.36 -7.68 15.97
C LEU A 392 10.67 -8.48 14.86
N ALA A 393 11.10 -8.34 13.60
CA ALA A 393 10.41 -8.95 12.47
C ALA A 393 10.47 -10.49 12.48
N ASN A 394 11.53 -11.06 13.06
CA ASN A 394 11.65 -12.49 13.39
C ASN A 394 12.49 -12.65 14.68
N PRO A 395 11.87 -12.51 15.87
CA PRO A 395 12.61 -12.41 17.12
C PRO A 395 13.33 -13.72 17.47
N PRO A 396 14.59 -13.67 17.95
CA PRO A 396 15.26 -14.83 18.53
C PRO A 396 14.59 -15.32 19.82
N ILE A 397 14.71 -16.62 20.09
CA ILE A 397 14.29 -17.21 21.37
C ILE A 397 15.09 -16.56 22.52
N GLY A 398 14.42 -16.18 23.60
CA GLY A 398 15.01 -15.50 24.75
C GLY A 398 15.22 -13.99 24.54
N SER A 399 14.85 -13.43 23.38
CA SER A 399 14.96 -11.99 23.17
C SER A 399 13.85 -11.22 23.91
N LYS A 400 14.07 -9.92 24.13
CA LYS A 400 13.07 -9.05 24.77
C LYS A 400 11.76 -8.93 23.97
N PHE A 401 11.76 -9.35 22.70
CA PHE A 401 10.60 -9.33 21.81
C PHE A 401 10.01 -10.73 21.56
N GLU A 402 10.41 -11.74 22.33
CA GLU A 402 9.96 -13.12 22.15
C GLU A 402 8.43 -13.25 22.19
N ASN A 403 7.74 -12.44 22.98
CA ASN A 403 6.28 -12.50 23.15
C ASN A 403 5.52 -11.36 22.45
N GLY A 404 6.22 -10.32 22.01
CA GLY A 404 5.67 -9.08 21.46
C GLY A 404 6.54 -7.88 21.83
N PHE A 405 6.15 -6.68 21.42
CA PHE A 405 6.96 -5.47 21.59
C PHE A 405 7.01 -4.99 23.05
N ALA A 406 5.86 -4.90 23.72
CA ALA A 406 5.75 -4.35 25.06
C ALA A 406 4.67 -5.04 25.90
N GLN A 407 5.09 -5.56 27.07
CA GLN A 407 4.18 -6.22 27.99
C GLN A 407 3.09 -5.25 28.49
N GLY A 408 1.85 -5.75 28.53
CA GLY A 408 0.65 -5.00 28.86
C GLY A 408 0.16 -4.09 27.73
N TYR A 409 0.73 -4.17 26.53
CA TYR A 409 0.25 -3.49 25.33
C TYR A 409 -0.17 -4.51 24.27
N ASP A 410 0.80 -5.06 23.52
CA ASP A 410 0.56 -6.01 22.44
C ASP A 410 0.74 -7.48 22.88
N TRP A 411 1.23 -7.71 24.10
CA TRP A 411 1.25 -9.01 24.75
C TRP A 411 1.16 -8.86 26.28
N ASP A 412 0.72 -9.89 27.01
CA ASP A 412 0.76 -9.92 28.48
C ASP A 412 0.84 -11.35 29.03
N ILE A 413 0.94 -11.50 30.35
CA ILE A 413 0.80 -12.77 31.05
C ILE A 413 -0.64 -12.93 31.51
N VAL A 414 -1.37 -13.86 30.90
CA VAL A 414 -2.74 -14.22 31.28
C VAL A 414 -2.75 -15.67 31.75
N ASP A 415 -3.35 -15.93 32.91
CA ASP A 415 -3.38 -17.26 33.55
C ASP A 415 -2.00 -17.93 33.68
N GLY A 416 -0.98 -17.12 33.99
CA GLY A 416 0.40 -17.56 34.18
C GLY A 416 1.15 -17.91 32.89
N LYS A 417 0.61 -17.59 31.71
CA LYS A 417 1.24 -17.84 30.42
C LYS A 417 1.34 -16.56 29.58
N PRO A 418 2.46 -16.32 28.87
CA PRO A 418 2.53 -15.22 27.92
C PRO A 418 1.54 -15.45 26.77
N THR A 419 0.84 -14.39 26.36
CA THR A 419 -0.09 -14.38 25.24
C THR A 419 -0.04 -13.05 24.51
N SER A 420 -0.21 -13.10 23.20
CA SER A 420 -0.42 -11.96 22.28
C SER A 420 -1.85 -11.93 21.74
N ASP A 421 -2.72 -12.83 22.20
CA ASP A 421 -4.13 -12.86 21.83
C ASP A 421 -4.84 -11.59 22.33
N LYS A 422 -5.17 -10.71 21.38
CA LYS A 422 -5.82 -9.42 21.64
C LYS A 422 -7.15 -9.55 22.38
N ASP A 423 -7.84 -10.68 22.26
CA ASP A 423 -9.15 -10.90 22.89
C ASP A 423 -8.99 -11.29 24.38
N LYS A 424 -7.79 -11.73 24.80
CA LYS A 424 -7.46 -12.07 26.20
C LYS A 424 -6.81 -10.93 26.97
N ILE A 425 -6.20 -9.97 26.29
CA ILE A 425 -5.41 -8.90 26.91
C ILE A 425 -6.31 -7.70 27.20
N LYS A 426 -6.38 -7.33 28.48
CA LYS A 426 -7.07 -6.10 28.89
C LYS A 426 -6.32 -4.88 28.35
N ASP A 427 -7.06 -3.94 27.75
CA ASP A 427 -6.50 -2.71 27.17
C ASP A 427 -5.45 -2.99 26.08
N PHE A 428 -5.60 -4.10 25.34
CA PHE A 428 -4.74 -4.43 24.20
C PHE A 428 -4.58 -3.22 23.27
N SER A 429 -3.34 -2.92 22.91
CA SER A 429 -3.03 -1.86 21.96
C SER A 429 -1.76 -2.20 21.20
N ASN A 430 -1.80 -2.08 19.88
CA ASN A 430 -0.64 -2.04 18.98
C ASN A 430 -0.53 -0.69 18.27
N ASP A 431 -1.29 0.31 18.74
CA ASP A 431 -1.40 1.66 18.20
C ASP A 431 -0.27 2.58 18.72
N PHE A 432 0.93 2.04 18.92
CA PHE A 432 2.10 2.78 19.44
C PHE A 432 3.26 2.85 18.43
N THR A 433 3.15 2.20 17.27
CA THR A 433 4.26 2.13 16.30
C THR A 433 4.66 3.51 15.76
N PHE A 434 5.93 3.74 15.44
CA PHE A 434 6.37 5.02 14.86
C PHE A 434 5.89 5.22 13.40
N ILE A 435 5.97 4.18 12.58
CA ILE A 435 5.81 4.27 11.11
C ILE A 435 4.42 3.76 10.66
N THR A 436 4.31 2.50 10.25
CA THR A 436 3.12 1.91 9.62
C THR A 436 2.66 0.63 10.34
N GLY A 437 3.51 0.09 11.22
CA GLY A 437 3.37 -1.20 11.88
C GLY A 437 4.73 -1.74 12.35
N PRO A 438 4.79 -2.96 12.91
CA PRO A 438 6.07 -3.64 13.15
C PRO A 438 6.79 -3.89 11.83
N ALA A 439 8.13 -3.93 11.84
CA ALA A 439 8.90 -4.32 10.66
C ALA A 439 8.55 -5.76 10.24
N ARG A 440 8.59 -6.02 8.93
CA ARG A 440 8.08 -7.26 8.32
C ARG A 440 9.15 -7.92 7.46
N ILE A 441 9.22 -9.25 7.56
CA ILE A 441 9.90 -10.08 6.56
C ILE A 441 8.82 -10.54 5.58
N PRO A 442 8.88 -10.14 4.29
CA PRO A 442 7.74 -10.23 3.38
C PRO A 442 7.09 -11.62 3.24
N ASP A 443 7.88 -12.67 3.10
CA ASP A 443 7.40 -14.04 2.87
C ASP A 443 7.11 -14.83 4.16
N LEU A 444 7.62 -14.35 5.31
CA LEU A 444 7.56 -15.07 6.59
C LEU A 444 6.11 -15.25 7.08
N TYR A 445 5.25 -14.26 6.84
CA TYR A 445 3.86 -14.29 7.28
C TYR A 445 3.06 -15.39 6.58
N MET A 446 3.00 -15.41 5.24
CA MET A 446 2.27 -16.45 4.51
C MET A 446 2.85 -17.84 4.79
N LYS A 447 4.19 -17.99 4.82
CA LYS A 447 4.82 -19.27 5.16
C LYS A 447 4.40 -19.78 6.54
N THR A 448 4.33 -18.89 7.53
CA THR A 448 3.88 -19.23 8.88
C THR A 448 2.41 -19.64 8.90
N LEU A 449 1.52 -18.87 8.26
CA LEU A 449 0.09 -19.21 8.23
C LEU A 449 -0.17 -20.57 7.54
N VAL A 450 0.51 -20.84 6.43
CA VAL A 450 0.40 -22.14 5.74
C VAL A 450 0.94 -23.28 6.61
N LYS A 451 2.08 -23.08 7.28
CA LYS A 451 2.63 -24.05 8.24
C LYS A 451 1.61 -24.40 9.32
N LEU A 452 0.97 -23.39 9.92
CA LEU A 452 -0.04 -23.57 10.96
C LEU A 452 -1.31 -24.26 10.42
N ALA A 453 -1.75 -23.89 9.21
CA ALA A 453 -2.90 -24.52 8.55
C ALA A 453 -2.69 -26.00 8.23
N ASP A 454 -1.43 -26.43 8.02
CA ASP A 454 -1.05 -27.83 7.86
C ASP A 454 -0.95 -28.59 9.20
N GLY A 455 -1.28 -27.96 10.32
CA GLY A 455 -1.26 -28.56 11.66
C GLY A 455 0.15 -28.72 12.24
N LYS A 456 1.17 -28.09 11.63
CA LYS A 456 2.54 -28.10 12.16
C LYS A 456 2.64 -27.17 13.36
N LYS A 457 3.43 -27.58 14.36
CA LYS A 457 3.61 -26.80 15.59
C LYS A 457 4.44 -25.52 15.33
N PRO A 458 4.12 -24.39 15.97
CA PRO A 458 4.98 -23.21 15.95
C PRO A 458 6.24 -23.47 16.78
N GLU A 459 7.40 -23.12 16.23
CA GLU A 459 8.73 -23.38 16.79
C GLU A 459 9.43 -22.07 17.14
N THR A 460 9.41 -21.09 16.23
CA THR A 460 10.04 -19.77 16.45
C THR A 460 9.14 -18.86 17.29
N PRO A 461 9.71 -17.83 17.96
CA PRO A 461 8.92 -16.80 18.61
C PRO A 461 7.89 -16.14 17.70
N TYR A 462 8.28 -15.80 16.46
CA TYR A 462 7.36 -15.27 15.45
C TYR A 462 6.18 -16.21 15.20
N GLU A 463 6.44 -17.49 14.95
CA GLU A 463 5.39 -18.47 14.67
C GLU A 463 4.44 -18.64 15.86
N LYS A 464 4.96 -18.59 17.10
CA LYS A 464 4.13 -18.65 18.32
C LYS A 464 3.25 -17.41 18.48
N GLN A 465 3.80 -16.22 18.25
CA GLN A 465 3.04 -14.97 18.26
C GLN A 465 1.94 -15.00 17.20
N ILE A 466 2.24 -15.41 15.97
CA ILE A 466 1.24 -15.54 14.90
C ILE A 466 0.19 -16.60 15.23
N ALA A 467 0.56 -17.73 15.83
CA ALA A 467 -0.37 -18.78 16.22
C ALA A 467 -1.32 -18.36 17.36
N ASP A 468 -0.92 -17.42 18.21
CA ASP A 468 -1.75 -16.91 19.30
C ASP A 468 -2.58 -15.69 18.87
N PHE A 469 -2.04 -14.86 17.97
CA PHE A 469 -2.70 -13.66 17.46
C PHE A 469 -3.71 -13.94 16.33
N ARG A 470 -3.36 -14.83 15.39
CA ARG A 470 -4.20 -15.13 14.19
C ARG A 470 -5.08 -16.33 14.43
N LYS A 471 -6.29 -16.28 13.87
CA LYS A 471 -7.30 -17.33 14.02
C LYS A 471 -7.08 -18.46 13.01
N PRO A 472 -7.58 -19.68 13.28
CA PRO A 472 -7.54 -20.79 12.32
C PRO A 472 -8.09 -20.43 10.93
N GLU A 473 -9.09 -19.55 10.86
CA GLU A 473 -9.66 -19.04 9.61
C GLU A 473 -8.64 -18.23 8.80
N ASN A 474 -7.74 -17.48 9.44
CA ASN A 474 -6.64 -16.79 8.74
C ASN A 474 -5.66 -17.79 8.14
N TRP A 475 -5.34 -18.86 8.89
CA TRP A 475 -4.39 -19.89 8.45
C TRP A 475 -4.95 -20.63 7.24
N TYR A 476 -6.21 -21.04 7.33
CA TYR A 476 -6.93 -21.66 6.21
C TYR A 476 -7.00 -20.72 5.00
N ALA A 477 -7.31 -19.44 5.20
CA ALA A 477 -7.34 -18.46 4.12
C ALA A 477 -5.99 -18.31 3.41
N ALA A 478 -4.86 -18.39 4.13
CA ALA A 478 -3.54 -18.40 3.50
C ALA A 478 -3.37 -19.58 2.54
N LYS A 479 -3.90 -20.77 2.85
CA LYS A 479 -3.88 -21.89 1.89
C LYS A 479 -4.72 -21.61 0.64
N VAL A 480 -5.84 -20.91 0.79
CA VAL A 480 -6.68 -20.47 -0.33
C VAL A 480 -5.93 -19.46 -1.21
N VAL A 481 -5.21 -18.51 -0.62
CA VAL A 481 -4.30 -17.61 -1.36
C VAL A 481 -3.28 -18.43 -2.15
N MET A 482 -2.56 -19.34 -1.48
CA MET A 482 -1.49 -20.11 -2.13
C MET A 482 -2.00 -21.11 -3.18
N SER A 483 -3.27 -21.55 -3.12
CA SER A 483 -3.86 -22.40 -4.17
C SER A 483 -4.18 -21.65 -5.47
N GLN A 484 -4.09 -20.32 -5.47
CA GLN A 484 -4.49 -19.45 -6.58
C GLN A 484 -3.30 -18.71 -7.21
N MET A 485 -2.07 -19.12 -6.92
CA MET A 485 -0.88 -18.44 -7.43
C MET A 485 -0.84 -18.33 -8.96
N ASP A 486 -1.30 -19.37 -9.66
CA ASP A 486 -1.24 -19.46 -11.12
C ASP A 486 -2.22 -18.52 -11.84
N ILE A 487 -3.23 -18.00 -11.13
CA ILE A 487 -4.22 -17.08 -11.71
C ILE A 487 -3.89 -15.61 -11.44
N ARG A 488 -2.89 -15.33 -10.59
CA ARG A 488 -2.50 -13.96 -10.23
C ARG A 488 -2.11 -13.16 -11.46
N LYS A 489 -2.64 -11.94 -11.56
CA LYS A 489 -2.32 -10.97 -12.60
C LYS A 489 -1.48 -9.85 -11.98
N GLN A 490 -0.17 -9.90 -12.25
CA GLN A 490 0.74 -8.86 -11.81
C GLN A 490 0.45 -7.55 -12.54
N ASN A 491 0.39 -6.44 -11.80
CA ASN A 491 0.53 -5.11 -12.39
C ASN A 491 2.00 -4.87 -12.75
N TYR A 492 2.33 -4.92 -14.03
CA TYR A 492 3.71 -4.80 -14.51
C TYR A 492 4.16 -3.34 -14.66
N PHE A 493 3.25 -2.37 -14.67
CA PHE A 493 3.60 -0.95 -14.66
C PHE A 493 3.61 -0.41 -13.23
N THR A 494 4.81 -0.35 -12.66
CA THR A 494 5.08 0.25 -11.34
C THR A 494 6.00 1.46 -11.45
N GLY A 495 6.27 1.96 -12.67
CA GLY A 495 7.15 3.10 -12.89
C GLY A 495 6.57 4.44 -12.44
N ALA A 496 7.39 5.48 -12.55
CA ALA A 496 6.93 6.86 -12.51
C ALA A 496 5.84 7.11 -13.57
N ALA A 497 4.90 8.02 -13.28
CA ALA A 497 3.89 8.42 -14.24
C ALA A 497 4.54 8.91 -15.55
N THR A 498 4.02 8.44 -16.69
CA THR A 498 4.53 8.83 -18.01
C THR A 498 4.18 10.30 -18.33
N PRO A 499 4.85 10.94 -19.30
CA PRO A 499 4.52 12.33 -19.69
C PRO A 499 3.04 12.53 -20.02
N THR A 500 2.43 11.58 -20.71
CA THR A 500 1.00 11.66 -21.04
C THR A 500 0.12 11.40 -19.82
N MET A 501 0.49 10.47 -18.93
CA MET A 501 -0.24 10.27 -17.67
C MET A 501 -0.28 11.54 -16.82
N ILE A 502 0.82 12.27 -16.70
CA ILE A 502 0.89 13.51 -15.91
C ILE A 502 -0.18 14.53 -16.37
N SER A 503 -0.44 14.62 -17.68
CA SER A 503 -1.37 15.62 -18.24
C SER A 503 -2.79 15.10 -18.48
N LYS A 504 -2.99 13.78 -18.64
CA LYS A 504 -4.27 13.19 -19.08
C LYS A 504 -4.84 12.11 -18.16
N TRP A 505 -4.08 11.54 -17.23
CA TRP A 505 -4.52 10.36 -16.48
C TRP A 505 -5.78 10.60 -15.66
N ASN A 506 -5.91 11.77 -15.02
CA ASN A 506 -7.12 12.12 -14.26
C ASN A 506 -8.37 12.12 -15.15
N LEU A 507 -8.28 12.67 -16.37
CA LEU A 507 -9.37 12.66 -17.35
C LEU A 507 -9.73 11.23 -17.77
N LEU A 508 -8.71 10.42 -18.08
CA LEU A 508 -8.87 9.03 -18.49
C LEU A 508 -9.54 8.18 -17.41
N ARG A 509 -9.07 8.28 -16.15
CA ARG A 509 -9.62 7.58 -14.98
C ARG A 509 -11.04 8.03 -14.67
N GLN A 510 -11.32 9.34 -14.76
CA GLN A 510 -12.67 9.86 -14.54
C GLN A 510 -13.65 9.34 -15.59
N SER A 511 -13.26 9.35 -16.88
CA SER A 511 -14.09 8.83 -17.96
C SER A 511 -14.36 7.33 -17.82
N GLU A 512 -13.36 6.56 -17.37
CA GLU A 512 -13.48 5.14 -17.05
C GLU A 512 -14.50 4.92 -15.92
N MET A 513 -14.29 5.54 -14.76
CA MET A 513 -15.16 5.38 -13.60
C MET A 513 -16.60 5.78 -13.88
N GLU A 514 -16.81 6.90 -14.59
CA GLU A 514 -18.13 7.38 -14.97
C GLU A 514 -18.83 6.40 -15.90
N THR A 515 -18.13 5.89 -16.91
CA THR A 515 -18.70 4.94 -17.87
C THR A 515 -19.03 3.61 -17.20
N PHE A 516 -18.09 3.06 -16.42
CA PHE A 516 -18.27 1.79 -15.73
C PHE A 516 -19.49 1.86 -14.80
N ASN A 517 -19.57 2.88 -13.96
CA ASN A 517 -20.72 3.09 -13.08
C ASN A 517 -22.02 3.25 -13.88
N LYS A 518 -22.04 4.06 -14.95
CA LYS A 518 -23.25 4.20 -15.78
C LYS A 518 -23.69 2.88 -16.41
N ILE A 519 -22.77 2.03 -16.85
CA ILE A 519 -23.10 0.70 -17.38
C ILE A 519 -23.63 -0.20 -16.27
N ILE A 520 -22.93 -0.31 -15.13
CA ILE A 520 -23.35 -1.14 -13.99
C ILE A 520 -24.78 -0.76 -13.54
N TYR A 521 -25.11 0.53 -13.53
CA TYR A 521 -26.41 1.05 -13.12
C TYR A 521 -27.49 1.05 -14.22
N GLY A 522 -27.19 0.50 -15.39
CA GLY A 522 -28.13 0.48 -16.52
C GLY A 522 -28.47 1.86 -17.09
N LYS A 523 -27.68 2.89 -16.78
CA LYS A 523 -27.80 4.25 -17.34
C LYS A 523 -27.19 4.36 -18.73
N LEU A 524 -26.24 3.48 -19.04
CA LEU A 524 -25.73 3.25 -20.39
C LEU A 524 -25.86 1.76 -20.75
N PRO A 525 -26.13 1.44 -22.03
CA PRO A 525 -26.08 0.07 -22.50
C PRO A 525 -24.63 -0.44 -22.49
N VAL A 526 -24.45 -1.77 -22.40
CA VAL A 526 -23.12 -2.40 -22.34
C VAL A 526 -22.23 -2.06 -23.55
N ASN A 527 -22.81 -1.84 -24.72
CA ASN A 527 -22.05 -1.44 -25.92
C ASN A 527 -21.45 -0.02 -25.84
N ALA A 528 -21.87 0.82 -24.90
CA ALA A 528 -21.19 2.10 -24.61
C ALA A 528 -19.72 1.90 -24.19
N PHE A 529 -19.35 0.69 -23.73
CA PHE A 529 -17.96 0.32 -23.50
C PHE A 529 -17.08 0.51 -24.75
N ASP A 530 -17.57 0.17 -25.95
CA ASP A 530 -16.76 0.26 -27.16
C ASP A 530 -16.44 1.72 -27.51
N GLU A 531 -17.42 2.61 -27.33
CA GLU A 531 -17.25 4.06 -27.48
C GLU A 531 -16.29 4.63 -26.43
N PHE A 532 -16.40 4.17 -25.19
CA PHE A 532 -15.47 4.52 -24.13
C PHE A 532 -14.04 4.11 -24.49
N VAL A 533 -13.80 2.87 -24.94
CA VAL A 533 -12.46 2.41 -25.32
C VAL A 533 -11.89 3.28 -26.45
N ALA A 534 -12.69 3.56 -27.47
CA ALA A 534 -12.27 4.42 -28.57
C ALA A 534 -11.91 5.85 -28.09
N SER A 535 -12.74 6.43 -27.23
CA SER A 535 -12.52 7.74 -26.62
C SER A 535 -11.29 7.76 -25.71
N TRP A 536 -11.12 6.75 -24.85
CA TRP A 536 -9.99 6.62 -23.94
C TRP A 536 -8.67 6.56 -24.71
N LYS A 537 -8.62 5.75 -25.78
CA LYS A 537 -7.46 5.65 -26.67
C LYS A 537 -7.14 7.00 -27.33
N ALA A 538 -8.14 7.65 -27.93
CA ALA A 538 -7.99 8.94 -28.60
C ALA A 538 -7.58 10.09 -27.66
N ASN A 539 -8.00 10.06 -26.39
CA ASN A 539 -7.72 11.10 -25.40
C ASN A 539 -6.36 10.96 -24.69
N GLY A 540 -5.46 10.13 -25.22
CA GLY A 540 -4.10 9.95 -24.71
C GLY A 540 -3.82 8.54 -24.19
N GLY A 541 -4.80 7.64 -24.23
CA GLY A 541 -4.63 6.25 -23.83
C GLY A 541 -3.65 5.45 -24.68
N ASP A 542 -3.66 5.63 -26.00
CA ASP A 542 -2.72 4.94 -26.90
C ASP A 542 -1.28 5.44 -26.67
N GLN A 543 -1.11 6.75 -26.54
CA GLN A 543 0.19 7.35 -26.24
C GLN A 543 0.70 6.93 -24.86
N THR A 544 -0.18 6.87 -23.86
CA THR A 544 0.16 6.35 -22.53
C THR A 544 0.59 4.88 -22.61
N THR A 545 -0.15 4.04 -23.34
CA THR A 545 0.18 2.63 -23.55
C THR A 545 1.54 2.45 -24.21
N LYS A 546 1.86 3.28 -25.20
CA LYS A 546 3.18 3.31 -25.84
C LYS A 546 4.29 3.66 -24.85
N GLU A 547 4.12 4.74 -24.09
CA GLU A 547 5.10 5.19 -23.09
C GLU A 547 5.31 4.14 -21.98
N VAL A 548 4.25 3.47 -21.54
CA VAL A 548 4.30 2.36 -20.57
C VAL A 548 5.11 1.18 -21.13
N ASN A 549 4.93 0.82 -22.40
CA ASN A 549 5.68 -0.27 -23.02
C ASN A 549 7.15 0.09 -23.30
N GLU A 550 7.44 1.34 -23.64
CA GLU A 550 8.81 1.87 -23.74
C GLU A 550 9.52 1.78 -22.38
N TRP A 551 8.85 2.23 -21.31
CA TRP A 551 9.34 2.08 -19.95
C TRP A 551 9.56 0.60 -19.60
N TYR A 552 8.58 -0.28 -19.89
CA TYR A 552 8.65 -1.70 -19.55
C TYR A 552 9.84 -2.38 -20.23
N THR A 553 10.07 -2.06 -21.50
CA THR A 553 11.24 -2.52 -22.26
C THR A 553 12.54 -2.04 -21.62
N SER A 554 12.60 -0.80 -21.15
CA SER A 554 13.80 -0.21 -20.54
C SER A 554 14.22 -0.87 -19.22
N VAL A 555 13.26 -1.45 -18.47
CA VAL A 555 13.54 -2.09 -17.17
C VAL A 555 13.68 -3.62 -17.26
N THR A 556 13.16 -4.24 -18.33
CA THR A 556 13.21 -5.71 -18.52
C THR A 556 14.33 -6.20 -19.42
N LYS A 557 14.82 -5.39 -20.37
CA LYS A 557 16.02 -5.73 -21.15
C LYS A 557 17.28 -5.41 -20.33
N LYS A 558 17.72 -6.35 -19.50
CA LYS A 558 19.03 -6.35 -18.87
C LYS A 558 19.77 -7.64 -19.14
#